data_AF-A0A9P9QQX8-F1
#
_entry.id   AF-A0A9P9QQX8-F1
#
_cell.length_a   1.000
_cell.length_b   1.000
_cell.length_c   1.000
_cell.angle_alpha   90.00
_cell.angle_beta   90.00
_cell.angle_gamma   90.00
#
_symmetry.space_group_name_H-M   'P 1'
#
loop_
_entity.id
_entity.type
_entity.pdbx_description
1 polymer ?
#
loop_
_entity_poly.entity_id
_entity_poly.type
_entity_poly.pdbx_seq_one_letter_code
_entity_poly.pdbx_strand_id
1 'polypeptide(L)'
;MADQAKSGTNSRIELVDDPNIKRRSFGRTFSPNSLVLLARLVSSSVIAGFLPTVNSTFSVVRCCTLAVREEFHTYIDKLYPWEVCNFNTEIDYGNNETFPSIVRNLAWAKINCSGTQLSSLKQWLIPLSTYISPYIGILLLCPVGDISDHEFTKRKHLDNVLNGLRKPRQGYMSILGDPASATFGALHEVWSDARTLRRLTPENPEKLSWQHQRALWITTLAGDIQFSVQTSWDPNVTAALDASGEPLLRDCSFKNSGKERDTMGIITHQAVDMTLNKDKEPSPAPQPSPVNDASTEVDNINKAIEIMIIARKGFVGGILIPVLLMLAVTAATFYDAYSKRGDKDTGLALAYCVWYSWILVLGVAGNCYASSLNAEVAKRASDKRTWAELPNDHWNHRSAIEGLKSDWRFWFRFCGGQFIGFCCIAFSSACATAIAWTTPTVGLGCRSFNFILYVVFSFVTACMHVLCSWLLVRSKARQQSPDVPKNRNIPFLVARCIYWLLVFVNSLVIVLGTLFHLVGVFRTCWCERLTWSDSTLIELNSKTPQAVDNAGRYWLSTAYIAFGVVWLACLTAIAFRGFIVQKMDNWAEAASGYR
;
A
#
# COMPACT_ATOMS: atom_id res chain seq x y z
N MET A 1 -43.73 -58.63 46.03
CA MET A 1 -43.03 -59.72 45.33
C MET A 1 -41.70 -59.16 44.84
N ALA A 2 -40.53 -59.55 45.30
CA ALA A 2 -40.04 -60.34 46.42
C ALA A 2 -38.54 -59.95 46.46
N ASP A 3 -38.05 -59.36 47.55
CA ASP A 3 -37.24 -60.02 48.58
C ASP A 3 -35.97 -60.75 48.09
N GLN A 4 -34.81 -60.21 48.47
CA GLN A 4 -33.75 -60.83 49.30
C GLN A 4 -32.54 -59.86 49.33
N ALA A 5 -32.16 -59.26 50.48
CA ALA A 5 -31.32 -59.82 51.55
C ALA A 5 -29.97 -60.33 51.01
N LYS A 6 -28.78 -59.95 51.48
CA LYS A 6 -28.30 -59.70 52.84
C LYS A 6 -26.82 -59.27 52.77
N SER A 7 -26.34 -58.59 53.82
CA SER A 7 -24.98 -58.67 54.41
C SER A 7 -23.78 -58.30 53.52
N GLY A 8 -22.94 -57.31 53.79
CA GLY A 8 -22.49 -56.77 55.08
C GLY A 8 -20.96 -56.79 55.09
N THR A 9 -20.31 -55.64 55.19
CA THR A 9 -18.99 -55.46 55.84
C THR A 9 -18.64 -53.97 55.84
N ASN A 10 -18.57 -53.41 57.05
CA ASN A 10 -18.01 -52.09 57.34
C ASN A 10 -16.50 -52.11 57.07
N SER A 11 -16.06 -51.54 55.95
CA SER A 11 -14.70 -51.04 55.79
C SER A 11 -14.73 -49.52 55.97
N ARG A 12 -14.19 -49.09 57.11
CA ARG A 12 -13.93 -47.70 57.44
C ARG A 12 -12.83 -47.21 56.49
N ILE A 13 -13.23 -46.56 55.39
CA ILE A 13 -12.31 -45.84 54.50
C ILE A 13 -11.94 -44.55 55.24
N GLU A 14 -10.71 -44.48 55.71
CA GLU A 14 -10.09 -43.21 56.10
C GLU A 14 -10.05 -42.32 54.86
N LEU A 15 -10.79 -41.20 54.92
CA LEU A 15 -10.65 -40.09 54.00
C LEU A 15 -9.24 -39.52 54.17
N VAL A 16 -8.32 -39.99 53.34
CA VAL A 16 -7.11 -39.24 53.02
C VAL A 16 -7.58 -38.09 52.12
N ASP A 17 -7.65 -36.89 52.69
CA ASP A 17 -7.77 -35.65 51.93
C ASP A 17 -6.60 -35.57 50.95
N ASP A 18 -6.88 -35.87 49.68
CA ASP A 18 -5.95 -35.63 48.57
C ASP A 18 -6.11 -34.17 48.12
N PRO A 19 -5.15 -33.27 48.42
CA PRO A 19 -5.21 -31.88 47.99
C PRO A 19 -5.03 -31.70 46.46
N ASN A 20 -4.94 -32.78 45.68
CA ASN A 20 -4.79 -32.74 44.22
C ASN A 20 -6.09 -32.94 43.41
N ILE A 21 -7.26 -32.65 43.98
CA ILE A 21 -8.47 -32.46 43.17
C ILE A 21 -8.37 -31.11 42.44
N LYS A 22 -7.60 -31.11 41.34
CA LYS A 22 -7.63 -30.08 40.31
C LYS A 22 -9.09 -29.90 39.88
N ARG A 23 -9.71 -28.81 40.31
CA ARG A 23 -10.93 -28.26 39.70
C ARG A 23 -10.72 -28.25 38.20
N ARG A 24 -11.28 -29.23 37.49
CA ARG A 24 -11.49 -29.16 36.05
C ARG A 24 -12.53 -28.08 35.83
N SER A 25 -12.09 -26.81 35.87
CA SER A 25 -12.93 -25.71 35.44
C SER A 25 -13.30 -26.02 34.00
N PHE A 26 -14.58 -26.24 33.74
CA PHE A 26 -15.18 -26.33 32.41
C PHE A 26 -15.14 -24.94 31.74
N GLY A 27 -13.98 -24.30 31.74
CA GLY A 27 -13.69 -23.19 30.87
C GLY A 27 -13.49 -23.77 29.48
N ARG A 28 -14.58 -23.92 28.71
CA ARG A 28 -14.48 -24.02 27.26
C ARG A 28 -13.81 -22.73 26.80
N THR A 29 -12.49 -22.73 26.77
CA THR A 29 -11.69 -21.68 26.17
C THR A 29 -12.04 -21.68 24.71
N PHE A 30 -12.85 -20.70 24.29
CA PHE A 30 -13.08 -20.44 22.88
C PHE A 30 -11.72 -20.31 22.21
N SER A 31 -11.49 -21.13 21.20
CA SER A 31 -10.30 -21.00 20.37
C SER A 31 -10.23 -19.56 19.87
N PRO A 32 -9.07 -18.89 19.91
CA PRO A 32 -8.91 -17.54 19.39
C PRO A 32 -9.39 -17.43 17.92
N ASN A 33 -9.31 -18.53 17.15
CA ASN A 33 -9.84 -18.59 15.79
C ASN A 33 -11.38 -18.47 15.74
N SER A 34 -12.10 -19.00 16.73
CA SER A 34 -13.56 -18.90 16.82
C SER A 34 -14.02 -17.48 17.14
N LEU A 35 -13.31 -16.76 18.01
CA LEU A 35 -13.59 -15.35 18.29
C LEU A 35 -13.34 -14.46 17.06
N VAL A 36 -12.27 -14.74 16.30
CA VAL A 36 -11.99 -14.04 15.04
C VAL A 36 -13.09 -14.31 14.01
N LEU A 37 -13.53 -15.56 13.86
CA LEU A 37 -14.61 -15.91 12.95
C LEU A 37 -15.93 -15.21 13.35
N LEU A 38 -16.26 -15.21 14.64
CA LEU A 38 -17.46 -14.55 15.16
C LEU A 38 -17.40 -13.04 14.93
N ALA A 39 -16.27 -12.39 15.22
CA ALA A 39 -16.10 -10.96 14.97
C ALA A 39 -16.25 -10.62 13.48
N ARG A 40 -15.72 -11.47 12.58
CA ARG A 40 -15.91 -11.33 11.13
C ARG A 40 -17.38 -11.46 10.76
N LEU A 41 -18.08 -12.50 11.23
CA LEU A 41 -19.50 -12.71 10.95
C LEU A 41 -20.35 -11.55 11.47
N VAL A 42 -20.14 -11.10 12.72
CA VAL A 42 -20.87 -9.96 13.29
C VAL A 42 -20.59 -8.69 12.49
N SER A 43 -19.33 -8.40 12.14
CA SER A 43 -19.02 -7.22 11.33
C SER A 43 -19.67 -7.28 9.95
N SER A 44 -19.64 -8.43 9.28
CA SER A 44 -20.30 -8.63 7.99
C SER A 44 -21.81 -8.52 8.10
N SER A 45 -22.43 -9.08 9.14
CA SER A 45 -23.88 -8.98 9.39
C SER A 45 -24.31 -7.56 9.72
N VAL A 46 -23.53 -6.81 10.49
CA VAL A 46 -23.79 -5.38 10.77
C VAL A 46 -23.71 -4.57 9.48
N ILE A 47 -22.67 -4.77 8.67
CA ILE A 47 -22.53 -4.12 7.36
C ILE A 47 -23.70 -4.48 6.45
N ALA A 48 -24.09 -5.75 6.39
CA ALA A 48 -25.23 -6.21 5.60
C ALA A 48 -26.56 -5.62 6.11
N GLY A 49 -26.72 -5.45 7.43
CA GLY A 49 -27.90 -4.83 8.04
C GLY A 49 -28.03 -3.33 7.79
N PHE A 50 -26.92 -2.64 7.50
CA PHE A 50 -26.94 -1.24 7.07
C PHE A 50 -27.23 -1.08 5.58
N LEU A 51 -27.28 -2.15 4.79
CA LEU A 51 -27.75 -2.08 3.41
C LEU A 51 -29.27 -1.85 3.44
N PRO A 52 -29.76 -0.71 2.94
CA PRO A 52 -31.18 -0.42 2.99
C PRO A 52 -31.95 -1.50 2.21
N THR A 53 -32.93 -2.14 2.86
CA THR A 53 -33.91 -2.99 2.20
C THR A 53 -34.87 -2.11 1.43
N VAL A 54 -34.55 -1.83 0.17
CA VAL A 54 -35.32 -0.89 -0.63
C VAL A 54 -36.51 -1.62 -1.26
N ASN A 55 -37.73 -1.30 -0.80
CA ASN A 55 -38.98 -1.93 -1.24
C ASN A 55 -39.46 -1.49 -2.65
N SER A 56 -38.72 -0.64 -3.36
CA SER A 56 -39.10 -0.18 -4.72
C SER A 56 -37.95 -0.35 -5.72
N THR A 57 -38.24 -1.07 -6.80
CA THR A 57 -37.32 -1.28 -7.92
C THR A 57 -37.41 -0.11 -8.90
N PHE A 58 -36.36 0.70 -8.97
CA PHE A 58 -36.21 1.72 -10.00
C PHE A 58 -35.77 1.08 -11.33
N SER A 59 -36.26 1.61 -12.46
CA SER A 59 -35.81 1.23 -13.80
C SER A 59 -35.80 2.48 -14.68
N VAL A 60 -34.61 2.86 -15.15
CA VAL A 60 -34.41 4.01 -16.05
C VAL A 60 -35.30 3.90 -17.29
N VAL A 61 -35.41 2.70 -17.86
CA VAL A 61 -36.22 2.41 -19.04
C VAL A 61 -37.72 2.66 -18.77
N ARG A 62 -38.21 2.24 -17.60
CA ARG A 62 -39.60 2.50 -17.19
C ARG A 62 -39.85 3.99 -17.04
N CYS A 63 -38.91 4.71 -16.44
CA CYS A 63 -38.95 6.16 -16.27
C CYS A 63 -38.95 6.93 -17.58
N CYS A 64 -38.07 6.55 -18.51
CA CYS A 64 -38.06 7.07 -19.86
C CYS A 64 -39.41 6.84 -20.53
N THR A 65 -39.96 5.62 -20.46
CA THR A 65 -41.24 5.27 -21.10
C THR A 65 -42.40 6.11 -20.53
N LEU A 66 -42.42 6.34 -19.21
CA LEU A 66 -43.40 7.22 -18.57
C LEU A 66 -43.26 8.67 -19.06
N ALA A 67 -42.03 9.18 -19.14
CA ALA A 67 -41.76 10.52 -19.66
C ALA A 67 -42.26 10.68 -21.10
N VAL A 68 -41.91 9.75 -22.00
CA VAL A 68 -42.34 9.79 -23.40
C VAL A 68 -43.86 9.68 -23.53
N ARG A 69 -44.51 8.91 -22.65
CA ARG A 69 -45.97 8.78 -22.65
C ARG A 69 -46.68 10.10 -22.29
N GLU A 70 -46.12 10.93 -21.43
CA GLU A 70 -46.67 12.25 -21.12
C GLU A 70 -46.56 13.23 -22.31
N GLU A 71 -45.54 13.06 -23.15
CA GLU A 71 -45.30 13.84 -24.37
C GLU A 71 -45.60 13.02 -25.64
N PHE A 72 -46.57 12.12 -25.58
CA PHE A 72 -46.84 11.14 -26.63
C PHE A 72 -47.01 11.77 -28.02
N HIS A 73 -47.68 12.93 -28.09
CA HIS A 73 -47.91 13.66 -29.33
C HIS A 73 -46.63 14.13 -30.03
N THR A 74 -45.52 14.31 -29.32
CA THR A 74 -44.25 14.77 -29.89
C THR A 74 -43.51 13.66 -30.64
N TYR A 75 -43.75 12.39 -30.29
CA TYR A 75 -42.96 11.24 -30.78
C TYR A 75 -43.75 10.26 -31.65
N ILE A 76 -45.09 10.33 -31.64
CA ILE A 76 -45.99 9.37 -32.30
C ILE A 76 -45.70 9.19 -33.80
N ASP A 77 -45.28 10.24 -34.50
CA ASP A 77 -45.06 10.20 -35.95
C ASP A 77 -43.79 9.42 -36.35
N LYS A 78 -42.90 9.09 -35.39
CA LYS A 78 -41.60 8.47 -35.69
C LYS A 78 -41.40 7.11 -35.02
N LEU A 79 -41.70 7.00 -33.73
CA LEU A 79 -41.39 5.82 -32.92
C LEU A 79 -42.39 5.67 -31.78
N TYR A 80 -42.74 4.43 -31.42
CA TYR A 80 -43.55 4.19 -30.24
C TYR A 80 -42.75 4.45 -28.94
N PRO A 81 -43.40 4.81 -27.82
CA PRO A 81 -42.71 5.13 -26.56
C PRO A 81 -41.76 4.04 -26.05
N TRP A 82 -42.13 2.77 -26.24
CA TRP A 82 -41.27 1.64 -25.87
C TRP A 82 -40.08 1.46 -26.81
N GLU A 83 -40.17 1.88 -28.07
CA GLU A 83 -39.05 1.84 -29.02
C GLU A 83 -38.06 2.97 -28.72
N VAL A 84 -38.58 4.18 -28.43
CA VAL A 84 -37.76 5.35 -28.07
C VAL A 84 -36.89 5.08 -26.84
N CYS A 85 -37.46 4.42 -25.83
CA CYS A 85 -36.78 4.12 -24.57
C CYS A 85 -36.20 2.69 -24.52
N ASN A 86 -36.29 1.95 -25.63
CA ASN A 86 -35.79 0.59 -25.75
C ASN A 86 -36.27 -0.34 -24.61
N PHE A 87 -37.59 -0.36 -24.40
CA PHE A 87 -38.23 -1.16 -23.36
C PHE A 87 -38.31 -2.63 -23.78
N ASN A 88 -37.72 -3.52 -22.98
CA ASN A 88 -37.62 -4.97 -23.22
C ASN A 88 -36.83 -5.41 -24.47
N THR A 89 -36.16 -4.49 -25.16
CA THR A 89 -35.28 -4.79 -26.28
C THR A 89 -33.82 -4.68 -25.85
N GLU A 90 -32.92 -5.51 -26.40
CA GLU A 90 -31.48 -5.27 -26.23
C GLU A 90 -31.04 -4.21 -27.23
N ILE A 91 -30.32 -3.18 -26.77
CA ILE A 91 -29.80 -2.14 -27.67
C ILE A 91 -28.71 -2.76 -28.54
N ASP A 92 -28.95 -2.80 -29.85
CA ASP A 92 -27.87 -3.07 -30.80
C ASP A 92 -27.00 -1.82 -30.94
N TYR A 93 -25.82 -1.87 -30.32
CA TYR A 93 -24.85 -0.79 -30.40
C TYR A 93 -24.01 -0.83 -31.69
N GLY A 94 -24.06 -1.93 -32.45
CA GLY A 94 -23.40 -2.04 -33.75
C GLY A 94 -24.08 -1.19 -34.83
N ASN A 95 -25.38 -0.94 -34.69
CA ASN A 95 -26.12 -0.06 -35.58
C ASN A 95 -25.87 1.41 -35.20
N ASN A 96 -25.64 2.27 -36.21
CA ASN A 96 -25.51 3.72 -36.06
C ASN A 96 -26.81 4.42 -35.61
N GLU A 97 -27.83 3.65 -35.23
CA GLU A 97 -29.08 4.16 -34.68
C GLU A 97 -28.85 4.79 -33.31
N THR A 98 -29.42 5.97 -33.13
CA THR A 98 -29.39 6.74 -31.90
C THR A 98 -30.80 7.11 -31.52
N PHE A 99 -31.07 7.22 -30.22
CA PHE A 99 -32.41 7.53 -29.74
C PHE A 99 -32.54 9.02 -29.42
N PRO A 100 -33.73 9.63 -29.60
CA PRO A 100 -33.92 11.03 -29.25
C PRO A 100 -33.71 11.26 -27.75
N SER A 101 -33.22 12.45 -27.41
CA SER A 101 -33.01 12.87 -26.03
C SER A 101 -34.35 13.07 -25.33
N ILE A 102 -34.52 12.40 -24.18
CA ILE A 102 -35.71 12.48 -23.32
C ILE A 102 -35.28 13.12 -22.01
N VAL A 103 -35.56 14.41 -21.88
CA VAL A 103 -35.16 15.20 -20.70
C VAL A 103 -36.35 15.50 -19.80
N ARG A 104 -36.16 15.33 -18.49
CA ARG A 104 -37.11 15.73 -17.46
C ARG A 104 -36.41 16.44 -16.33
N ASN A 105 -37.12 17.30 -15.61
CA ASN A 105 -36.53 17.93 -14.43
C ASN A 105 -36.41 16.91 -13.27
N LEU A 106 -35.49 17.16 -12.34
CA LEU A 106 -35.25 16.29 -11.19
C LEU A 106 -36.49 16.18 -10.28
N ALA A 107 -37.30 17.23 -10.18
CA ALA A 107 -38.57 17.23 -9.44
C ALA A 107 -39.50 16.11 -9.95
N TRP A 108 -39.68 16.06 -11.27
CA TRP A 108 -40.50 15.05 -11.96
C TRP A 108 -39.95 13.65 -11.71
N ALA A 109 -38.63 13.48 -11.76
CA ALA A 109 -37.99 12.19 -11.51
C ALA A 109 -38.16 11.73 -10.05
N LYS A 110 -38.07 12.64 -9.07
CA LYS A 110 -38.31 12.27 -7.67
C LYS A 110 -39.72 11.72 -7.43
N ILE A 111 -40.71 12.26 -8.14
CA ILE A 111 -42.11 11.86 -8.03
C ILE A 111 -42.38 10.55 -8.80
N ASN A 112 -41.98 10.50 -10.07
CA ASN A 112 -42.37 9.42 -10.99
C ASN A 112 -41.38 8.24 -11.02
N CYS A 113 -40.17 8.45 -10.51
CA CYS A 113 -39.03 7.54 -10.62
C CYS A 113 -38.41 7.19 -9.27
N SER A 114 -39.26 7.00 -8.26
CA SER A 114 -38.79 6.58 -6.93
C SER A 114 -38.27 5.13 -6.94
N GLY A 115 -37.28 4.88 -6.09
CA GLY A 115 -36.71 3.55 -5.82
C GLY A 115 -35.22 3.42 -6.15
N THR A 116 -34.71 2.21 -6.01
CA THR A 116 -33.32 1.86 -6.34
C THR A 116 -33.29 0.71 -7.33
N GLN A 117 -32.42 0.81 -8.33
CA GLN A 117 -32.15 -0.29 -9.25
C GLN A 117 -30.95 -1.05 -8.70
N LEU A 118 -31.19 -2.18 -8.04
CA LEU A 118 -30.13 -3.10 -7.68
C LEU A 118 -29.50 -3.66 -8.95
N SER A 119 -28.17 -3.73 -8.97
CA SER A 119 -27.45 -4.36 -10.07
C SER A 119 -27.83 -5.84 -10.18
N SER A 120 -28.07 -6.30 -11.41
CA SER A 120 -28.27 -7.73 -11.66
C SER A 120 -26.97 -8.53 -11.49
N LEU A 121 -27.10 -9.86 -11.36
CA LEU A 121 -25.95 -10.77 -11.26
C LEU A 121 -24.98 -10.64 -12.47
N LYS A 122 -25.47 -10.25 -13.64
CA LYS A 122 -24.61 -10.03 -14.81
C LYS A 122 -23.88 -8.70 -14.72
N GLN A 123 -24.54 -7.66 -14.18
CA GLN A 123 -24.03 -6.30 -14.11
C GLN A 123 -22.93 -6.09 -13.06
N TRP A 124 -22.94 -6.80 -11.94
CA TRP A 124 -21.85 -6.78 -10.95
C TRP A 124 -20.69 -7.73 -11.31
N LEU A 125 -20.97 -8.89 -11.91
CA LEU A 125 -19.96 -9.92 -12.17
C LEU A 125 -18.94 -9.46 -13.19
N ILE A 126 -19.38 -8.76 -14.24
CA ILE A 126 -18.49 -8.20 -15.26
C ILE A 126 -17.47 -7.25 -14.62
N PRO A 127 -17.85 -6.12 -13.98
CA PRO A 127 -16.89 -5.22 -13.37
C PRO A 127 -16.05 -5.85 -12.26
N LEU A 128 -16.63 -6.80 -11.50
CA LEU A 128 -15.91 -7.53 -10.47
C LEU A 128 -14.78 -8.38 -11.07
N SER A 129 -15.06 -9.14 -12.13
CA SER A 129 -14.08 -10.03 -12.76
C SER A 129 -13.11 -9.29 -13.68
N THR A 130 -13.57 -8.26 -14.38
CA THR A 130 -12.75 -7.56 -15.36
C THR A 130 -11.77 -6.63 -14.68
N TYR A 131 -12.16 -5.76 -13.75
CA TYR A 131 -11.19 -4.81 -13.18
C TYR A 131 -11.00 -4.92 -11.67
N ILE A 132 -12.04 -5.13 -10.86
CA ILE A 132 -11.88 -5.10 -9.40
C ILE A 132 -10.98 -6.26 -8.92
N SER A 133 -11.24 -7.49 -9.35
CA SER A 133 -10.47 -8.66 -8.91
C SER A 133 -9.00 -8.59 -9.34
N PRO A 134 -8.66 -8.23 -10.59
CA PRO A 134 -7.26 -8.03 -10.98
C PRO A 134 -6.54 -6.95 -10.16
N TYR A 135 -7.18 -5.81 -9.89
CA TYR A 135 -6.59 -4.77 -9.06
C TYR A 135 -6.43 -5.20 -7.59
N ILE A 136 -7.37 -5.98 -7.04
CA ILE A 136 -7.20 -6.60 -5.72
C ILE A 136 -6.01 -7.56 -5.75
N GLY A 137 -5.88 -8.38 -6.79
CA GLY A 137 -4.74 -9.28 -6.98
C GLY A 137 -3.41 -8.52 -6.97
N ILE A 138 -3.32 -7.43 -7.72
CA ILE A 138 -2.14 -6.54 -7.73
C ILE A 138 -1.89 -5.93 -6.35
N LEU A 139 -2.94 -5.44 -5.69
CA LEU A 139 -2.82 -4.86 -4.35
C LEU A 139 -2.28 -5.89 -3.34
N LEU A 140 -2.73 -7.15 -3.43
CA LEU A 140 -2.24 -8.24 -2.59
C LEU A 140 -0.79 -8.62 -2.88
N LEU A 141 -0.31 -8.34 -4.10
CA LEU A 141 1.09 -8.51 -4.49
C LEU A 141 1.96 -7.31 -4.12
N CYS A 142 1.39 -6.17 -3.72
CA CYS A 142 2.19 -5.04 -3.24
C CYS A 142 2.89 -5.44 -1.94
N PRO A 143 4.21 -5.17 -1.81
CA PRO A 143 4.90 -5.37 -0.55
C PRO A 143 4.30 -4.44 0.51
N VAL A 144 3.77 -5.03 1.57
CA VAL A 144 3.30 -4.29 2.74
C VAL A 144 4.43 -4.32 3.76
N GLY A 145 5.00 -3.15 4.03
CA GLY A 145 6.09 -3.03 5.01
C GLY A 145 5.67 -3.53 6.40
N ASP A 146 6.61 -4.12 7.13
CA ASP A 146 6.37 -4.57 8.50
C ASP A 146 6.06 -3.37 9.40
N ILE A 147 4.86 -3.39 9.99
CA ILE A 147 4.49 -2.42 11.02
C ILE A 147 5.33 -2.76 12.24
N SER A 148 6.26 -1.86 12.60
CA SER A 148 7.13 -2.04 13.76
C SER A 148 6.31 -2.45 14.97
N ASP A 149 6.65 -3.61 15.53
CA ASP A 149 6.04 -4.11 16.75
C ASP A 149 6.43 -3.16 17.89
N HIS A 150 5.57 -2.19 18.16
CA HIS A 150 5.62 -1.50 19.44
C HIS A 150 5.31 -2.55 20.49
N GLU A 151 6.32 -2.89 21.31
CA GLU A 151 6.19 -3.76 22.48
C GLU A 151 5.17 -3.15 23.46
N PHE A 152 3.89 -3.39 23.21
CA PHE A 152 2.83 -3.11 24.16
C PHE A 152 2.94 -4.13 25.28
N THR A 153 3.58 -3.72 26.36
CA THR A 153 3.81 -4.52 27.54
C THR A 153 2.50 -4.69 28.34
N LYS A 154 2.15 -5.96 28.61
CA LYS A 154 1.26 -6.50 29.67
C LYS A 154 -0.19 -6.96 29.37
N ARG A 155 -0.79 -6.80 28.17
CA ARG A 155 -2.08 -7.48 27.83
C ARG A 155 -1.95 -8.52 26.71
N LYS A 156 -1.17 -9.58 27.00
CA LYS A 156 -0.61 -10.50 26.00
C LYS A 156 -1.60 -11.22 25.07
N HIS A 157 -2.82 -11.59 25.48
CA HIS A 157 -3.61 -12.52 24.65
C HIS A 157 -4.61 -11.85 23.70
N LEU A 158 -5.39 -10.89 24.19
CA LEU A 158 -6.38 -10.19 23.36
C LEU A 158 -5.69 -9.28 22.33
N ASP A 159 -4.62 -8.59 22.76
CA ASP A 159 -3.88 -7.67 21.90
C ASP A 159 -3.17 -8.42 20.77
N ASN A 160 -2.66 -9.64 21.00
CA ASN A 160 -2.04 -10.43 19.93
C ASN A 160 -3.04 -10.82 18.84
N VAL A 161 -4.28 -11.19 19.20
CA VAL A 161 -5.33 -11.52 18.22
C VAL A 161 -5.80 -10.27 17.49
N LEU A 162 -6.02 -9.18 18.23
CA LEU A 162 -6.42 -7.90 17.65
C LEU A 162 -5.34 -7.36 16.71
N ASN A 163 -4.08 -7.44 17.09
CA ASN A 163 -2.93 -7.01 16.30
C ASN A 163 -2.73 -7.89 15.07
N GLY A 164 -2.91 -9.22 15.19
CA GLY A 164 -2.85 -10.13 14.05
C GLY A 164 -3.89 -9.82 12.97
N LEU A 165 -5.10 -9.40 13.36
CA LEU A 165 -6.13 -8.95 12.41
C LEU A 165 -5.90 -7.52 11.90
N ARG A 166 -5.39 -6.65 12.78
CA ARG A 166 -5.23 -5.22 12.50
C ARG A 166 -4.05 -4.96 11.58
N LYS A 167 -2.93 -5.68 11.72
CA LYS A 167 -1.71 -5.43 10.96
C LYS A 167 -1.91 -5.51 9.44
N PRO A 168 -2.42 -6.62 8.85
CA PRO A 168 -2.59 -6.70 7.40
C PRO A 168 -3.58 -5.66 6.89
N ARG A 169 -4.69 -5.47 7.61
CA ARG A 169 -5.72 -4.47 7.27
C ARG A 169 -5.17 -3.06 7.32
N GLN A 170 -4.32 -2.74 8.30
CA GLN A 170 -3.71 -1.44 8.45
C GLN A 170 -2.74 -1.13 7.31
N GLY A 171 -2.00 -2.14 6.82
CA GLY A 171 -1.16 -2.00 5.64
C GLY A 171 -1.96 -1.61 4.39
N TYR A 172 -3.00 -2.38 4.04
CA TYR A 172 -3.85 -2.05 2.89
C TYR A 172 -4.64 -0.76 3.09
N MET A 173 -5.11 -0.48 4.30
CA MET A 173 -5.76 0.78 4.63
C MET A 173 -4.81 1.97 4.46
N SER A 174 -3.52 1.80 4.80
CA SER A 174 -2.50 2.81 4.56
C SER A 174 -2.25 3.00 3.07
N ILE A 175 -2.20 1.92 2.28
CA ILE A 175 -2.01 2.00 0.83
C ILE A 175 -3.20 2.71 0.15
N LEU A 176 -4.43 2.31 0.50
CA LEU A 176 -5.65 2.87 -0.08
C LEU A 176 -5.99 4.26 0.48
N GLY A 177 -5.58 4.55 1.71
CA GLY A 177 -5.88 5.81 2.38
C GLY A 177 -4.82 6.90 2.17
N ASP A 178 -3.56 6.51 1.95
CA ASP A 178 -2.43 7.39 1.63
C ASP A 178 -1.70 6.89 0.37
N PRO A 179 -2.40 6.88 -0.78
CA PRO A 179 -1.85 6.33 -2.01
C PRO A 179 -0.64 7.13 -2.52
N ALA A 180 -0.60 8.43 -2.24
CA ALA A 180 0.52 9.30 -2.63
C ALA A 180 1.83 8.87 -1.94
N SER A 181 1.79 8.60 -0.64
CA SER A 181 2.96 8.12 0.10
C SER A 181 3.36 6.71 -0.31
N ALA A 182 2.40 5.84 -0.57
CA ALA A 182 2.67 4.49 -1.07
C ALA A 182 3.37 4.54 -2.44
N THR A 183 2.84 5.32 -3.39
CA THR A 183 3.44 5.50 -4.72
C THR A 183 4.80 6.21 -4.64
N PHE A 184 4.95 7.21 -3.78
CA PHE A 184 6.25 7.86 -3.58
C PHE A 184 7.29 6.89 -2.98
N GLY A 185 6.93 6.19 -1.91
CA GLY A 185 7.82 5.22 -1.26
C GLY A 185 8.27 4.15 -2.24
N ALA A 186 7.32 3.66 -3.05
CA ALA A 186 7.61 2.85 -4.19
C ALA A 186 8.63 3.58 -5.10
N LEU A 187 8.26 4.63 -5.84
CA LEU A 187 9.17 5.26 -6.83
C LEU A 187 10.56 5.61 -6.27
N HIS A 188 10.63 6.00 -5.00
CA HIS A 188 11.87 6.26 -4.28
C HIS A 188 12.77 5.02 -4.17
N GLU A 189 12.22 3.84 -3.92
CA GLU A 189 13.00 2.59 -3.88
C GLU A 189 13.64 2.30 -5.26
N VAL A 190 12.94 2.48 -6.40
CA VAL A 190 13.48 2.21 -7.76
C VAL A 190 14.59 3.19 -8.03
N TRP A 191 14.37 4.44 -7.63
CA TRP A 191 15.36 5.48 -7.76
C TRP A 191 16.60 5.20 -6.90
N SER A 192 16.41 4.74 -5.66
CA SER A 192 17.49 4.37 -4.75
C SER A 192 18.31 3.22 -5.31
N ASP A 193 17.66 2.18 -5.83
CA ASP A 193 18.33 1.04 -6.47
C ASP A 193 19.11 1.48 -7.71
N ALA A 194 18.50 2.29 -8.58
CA ALA A 194 19.15 2.82 -9.78
C ALA A 194 20.38 3.68 -9.42
N ARG A 195 20.28 4.51 -8.36
CA ARG A 195 21.40 5.31 -7.87
C ARG A 195 22.51 4.46 -7.29
N THR A 196 22.17 3.40 -6.56
CA THR A 196 23.14 2.48 -5.96
C THR A 196 23.87 1.69 -7.05
N LEU A 197 23.17 1.25 -8.10
CA LEU A 197 23.77 0.61 -9.26
C LEU A 197 24.68 1.51 -10.08
N ARG A 198 24.31 2.80 -10.21
CA ARG A 198 25.19 3.78 -10.85
C ARG A 198 26.52 3.90 -10.10
N ARG A 199 26.50 3.78 -8.76
CA ARG A 199 27.71 3.77 -7.93
C ARG A 199 28.49 2.45 -8.05
N LEU A 200 27.80 1.34 -8.25
CA LEU A 200 28.40 0.02 -8.51
C LEU A 200 29.11 -0.10 -9.86
N THR A 201 28.98 0.88 -10.74
CA THR A 201 29.71 0.91 -12.02
C THR A 201 30.90 1.86 -11.87
N PRO A 202 31.98 1.48 -11.16
CA PRO A 202 33.13 2.35 -11.00
C PRO A 202 33.76 2.61 -12.37
N GLU A 203 34.18 3.86 -12.61
CA GLU A 203 34.95 4.22 -13.80
C GLU A 203 36.30 3.48 -13.87
N ASN A 204 36.78 2.94 -12.74
CA ASN A 204 37.98 2.11 -12.65
C ASN A 204 37.69 0.84 -11.81
N PRO A 205 37.21 -0.26 -12.41
CA PRO A 205 36.90 -1.50 -11.68
C PRO A 205 38.11 -2.09 -10.96
N GLU A 206 39.34 -1.82 -11.42
CA GLU A 206 40.59 -2.31 -10.83
C GLU A 206 40.91 -1.71 -9.45
N LYS A 207 40.34 -0.54 -9.10
CA LYS A 207 40.66 0.15 -7.84
C LYS A 207 39.81 -0.30 -6.66
N LEU A 208 38.66 -0.92 -6.89
CA LEU A 208 37.81 -1.40 -5.79
C LEU A 208 38.25 -2.80 -5.36
N SER A 209 38.53 -2.96 -4.07
CA SER A 209 38.68 -4.29 -3.47
C SER A 209 37.46 -5.16 -3.77
N TRP A 210 37.71 -6.42 -4.11
CA TRP A 210 36.68 -7.42 -4.38
C TRP A 210 35.61 -7.53 -3.28
N GLN A 211 36.04 -7.38 -2.02
CA GLN A 211 35.13 -7.39 -0.86
C GLN A 211 34.21 -6.16 -0.84
N HIS A 212 34.72 -5.00 -1.24
CA HIS A 212 33.95 -3.76 -1.29
C HIS A 212 32.87 -3.85 -2.37
N GLN A 213 33.17 -4.40 -3.54
CA GLN A 213 32.15 -4.64 -4.57
C GLN A 213 31.05 -5.60 -4.07
N ARG A 214 31.41 -6.70 -3.40
CA ARG A 214 30.43 -7.64 -2.83
C ARG A 214 29.54 -6.98 -1.80
N ALA A 215 30.09 -6.20 -0.90
CA ALA A 215 29.32 -5.48 0.11
C ALA A 215 28.32 -4.53 -0.55
N LEU A 216 28.76 -3.77 -1.55
CA LEU A 216 27.93 -2.79 -2.25
C LEU A 216 26.84 -3.48 -3.08
N TRP A 217 27.10 -4.69 -3.60
CA TRP A 217 26.07 -5.56 -4.18
C TRP A 217 25.09 -6.08 -3.14
N ILE A 218 25.55 -6.64 -2.03
CA ILE A 218 24.67 -7.10 -0.95
C ILE A 218 23.79 -5.94 -0.47
N THR A 219 24.32 -4.72 -0.38
CA THR A 219 23.54 -3.52 -0.08
C THR A 219 22.51 -3.22 -1.14
N THR A 220 22.88 -3.27 -2.41
CA THR A 220 21.94 -3.08 -3.52
C THR A 220 20.84 -4.16 -3.55
N LEU A 221 21.16 -5.39 -3.13
CA LEU A 221 20.25 -6.53 -3.14
C LEU A 221 19.37 -6.57 -1.88
N ALA A 222 19.91 -6.22 -0.74
CA ALA A 222 19.15 -6.14 0.50
C ALA A 222 18.24 -4.90 0.48
N GLY A 223 18.59 -3.88 -0.30
CA GLY A 223 17.95 -2.58 -0.32
C GLY A 223 18.61 -1.61 0.63
N ASP A 224 17.98 -0.45 0.81
CA ASP A 224 18.33 0.53 1.85
C ASP A 224 17.97 0.02 3.26
N ILE A 225 18.24 -1.27 3.53
CA ILE A 225 18.50 -1.73 4.90
C ILE A 225 19.76 -0.97 5.26
N GLN A 226 19.62 0.09 6.05
CA GLN A 226 20.76 0.88 6.48
C GLN A 226 21.84 -0.07 6.97
N PHE A 227 22.96 -0.11 6.24
CA PHE A 227 24.15 -0.78 6.69
C PHE A 227 24.72 0.05 7.83
N SER A 228 24.08 -0.01 9.00
CA SER A 228 24.62 0.57 10.21
C SER A 228 25.86 -0.23 10.59
N VAL A 229 26.73 0.35 11.41
CA VAL A 229 27.93 -0.33 11.96
C VAL A 229 27.56 -1.65 12.66
N GLN A 230 26.30 -1.84 13.10
CA GLN A 230 25.79 -3.08 13.70
C GLN A 230 25.42 -4.17 12.69
N THR A 231 25.42 -3.82 11.40
CA THR A 231 25.07 -4.68 10.28
C THR A 231 26.25 -4.95 9.35
N SER A 232 27.44 -4.42 9.64
CA SER A 232 28.64 -4.68 8.85
C SER A 232 29.03 -6.15 9.03
N TRP A 233 29.04 -6.90 7.93
CA TRP A 233 29.29 -8.33 7.91
C TRP A 233 30.76 -8.64 8.23
N ASP A 234 31.65 -7.65 8.08
CA ASP A 234 33.09 -7.74 8.32
C ASP A 234 33.66 -6.33 8.60
N PRO A 235 34.41 -6.09 9.70
CA PRO A 235 35.08 -4.80 9.95
C PRO A 235 36.01 -4.35 8.82
N ASN A 236 36.54 -5.27 8.01
CA ASN A 236 37.35 -4.95 6.84
C ASN A 236 36.53 -4.29 5.71
N VAL A 237 35.25 -4.64 5.59
CA VAL A 237 34.33 -4.01 4.62
C VAL A 237 34.04 -2.57 5.02
N THR A 238 33.81 -2.31 6.31
CA THR A 238 33.62 -0.96 6.87
C THR A 238 34.90 -0.14 6.71
N ALA A 239 36.06 -0.72 7.04
CA ALA A 239 37.36 -0.08 6.82
C ALA A 239 37.62 0.21 5.33
N ALA A 240 37.20 -0.66 4.41
CA ALA A 240 37.30 -0.41 2.97
C ALA A 240 36.36 0.70 2.48
N LEU A 241 35.16 0.81 3.06
CA LEU A 241 34.23 1.93 2.81
C LEU A 241 34.84 3.26 3.28
N ASP A 242 35.42 3.29 4.48
CA ASP A 242 36.03 4.47 5.07
C ASP A 242 37.38 4.84 4.39
N ALA A 243 38.18 3.84 3.98
CA ALA A 243 39.48 4.03 3.33
C ALA A 243 39.38 4.51 1.88
N SER A 244 38.23 4.34 1.23
CA SER A 244 38.03 4.80 -0.15
C SER A 244 38.16 6.32 -0.30
N GLY A 245 38.19 7.10 0.79
CA GLY A 245 38.56 8.52 0.81
C GLY A 245 37.62 9.45 0.04
N GLU A 246 36.67 8.90 -0.70
CA GLU A 246 35.61 9.65 -1.35
C GLU A 246 34.61 10.11 -0.29
N PRO A 247 34.24 11.40 -0.25
CA PRO A 247 33.26 11.97 0.68
C PRO A 247 31.81 11.53 0.38
N LEU A 248 31.60 10.26 0.03
CA LEU A 248 30.43 9.70 -0.66
C LEU A 248 29.16 9.56 0.20
N LEU A 249 29.27 9.76 1.52
CA LEU A 249 28.13 9.87 2.43
C LEU A 249 28.17 11.15 3.29
N ARG A 250 29.23 11.95 3.17
CA ARG A 250 29.37 13.20 3.93
C ARG A 250 28.74 14.41 3.26
N ASP A 251 28.28 14.30 2.01
CA ASP A 251 27.62 15.42 1.31
C ASP A 251 26.12 15.60 1.67
N CYS A 252 25.64 14.87 2.67
CA CYS A 252 24.47 15.27 3.49
C CYS A 252 24.86 15.61 4.94
N SER A 253 26.14 15.51 5.30
CA SER A 253 26.69 15.89 6.60
C SER A 253 27.39 17.24 6.49
N PHE A 254 26.58 18.29 6.69
CA PHE A 254 26.95 19.54 7.37
C PHE A 254 28.44 19.90 7.38
N LYS A 255 28.86 20.77 6.43
CA LYS A 255 30.04 21.61 6.63
C LYS A 255 29.72 22.62 7.72
N ASN A 256 30.13 22.34 8.96
CA ASN A 256 30.28 23.38 9.97
C ASN A 256 31.50 24.24 9.59
N SER A 257 31.26 25.27 8.78
CA SER A 257 32.17 26.42 8.72
C SER A 257 31.91 27.27 9.96
N GLY A 258 32.83 27.26 10.93
CA GLY A 258 32.63 28.05 12.14
C GLY A 258 33.74 27.98 13.17
N LYS A 259 34.88 28.61 12.85
CA LYS A 259 35.71 29.37 13.79
C LYS A 259 36.39 28.58 14.91
N GLU A 260 37.56 28.10 14.55
CA GLU A 260 38.74 28.02 15.42
C GLU A 260 38.85 29.32 16.24
N ARG A 261 38.74 29.20 17.56
CA ARG A 261 39.20 30.20 18.52
C ARG A 261 40.10 29.48 19.50
N ASP A 262 41.35 29.90 19.47
CA ASP A 262 42.37 29.63 20.46
C ASP A 262 41.82 29.70 21.89
N THR A 263 42.09 28.68 22.69
CA THR A 263 42.24 28.89 24.12
C THR A 263 43.36 28.00 24.65
N MET A 264 44.38 28.71 25.08
CA MET A 264 45.66 28.31 25.63
C MET A 264 45.49 27.83 27.07
N GLY A 265 46.14 26.69 27.39
CA GLY A 265 46.69 26.36 28.72
C GLY A 265 45.73 26.07 29.88
N ILE A 266 45.85 24.89 30.48
CA ILE A 266 46.30 24.70 31.88
C ILE A 266 46.60 23.21 32.09
N ILE A 267 47.87 22.93 32.39
CA ILE A 267 48.39 21.66 32.86
C ILE A 267 47.97 21.52 34.33
N THR A 268 47.33 20.41 34.69
CA THR A 268 47.17 20.02 36.10
C THR A 268 47.61 18.58 36.28
N HIS A 269 48.68 18.41 37.05
CA HIS A 269 49.17 17.14 37.59
C HIS A 269 48.16 16.54 38.58
N GLN A 270 47.93 15.22 38.52
CA GLN A 270 47.41 14.43 39.63
C GLN A 270 47.90 12.98 39.44
N ALA A 271 49.00 12.61 40.10
CA ALA A 271 49.07 12.02 41.44
C ALA A 271 48.61 10.55 41.47
N VAL A 272 49.65 9.71 41.57
CA VAL A 272 49.74 8.32 42.02
C VAL A 272 48.57 7.84 42.88
N ASP A 273 48.02 6.68 42.52
CA ASP A 273 47.53 5.73 43.52
C ASP A 273 47.98 4.31 43.13
N MET A 274 48.91 3.77 43.93
CA MET A 274 49.38 2.39 43.84
C MET A 274 48.55 1.56 44.82
N THR A 275 47.56 0.83 44.31
CA THR A 275 46.95 -0.27 45.05
C THR A 275 47.58 -1.59 44.62
N LEU A 276 48.49 -2.06 45.47
CA LEU A 276 49.03 -3.41 45.52
C LEU A 276 48.00 -4.35 46.16
N ASN A 277 47.51 -5.33 45.42
CA ASN A 277 46.88 -6.57 45.90
C ASN A 277 46.55 -7.44 44.67
N LYS A 278 46.50 -8.76 44.69
CA LYS A 278 47.12 -9.87 45.43
C LYS A 278 46.52 -11.10 44.73
N ASP A 279 47.30 -12.17 44.61
CA ASP A 279 46.88 -13.50 44.16
C ASP A 279 46.62 -13.68 42.65
N LYS A 280 47.71 -14.06 41.97
CA LYS A 280 47.80 -14.50 40.59
C LYS A 280 47.49 -16.00 40.55
N GLU A 281 46.26 -16.35 40.21
CA GLU A 281 45.85 -17.71 39.88
C GLU A 281 46.45 -18.11 38.51
N PRO A 282 46.95 -19.35 38.34
CA PRO A 282 47.61 -19.76 37.10
C PRO A 282 46.63 -19.77 35.92
N SER A 283 46.90 -18.88 34.97
CA SER A 283 46.18 -18.77 33.70
C SER A 283 46.11 -20.14 33.01
N PRO A 284 44.92 -20.65 32.65
CA PRO A 284 44.80 -21.83 31.82
C PRO A 284 45.50 -21.60 30.48
N ALA A 285 46.15 -22.65 29.98
CA ALA A 285 46.91 -22.64 28.72
C ALA A 285 46.09 -22.00 27.59
N PRO A 286 46.72 -21.19 26.71
CA PRO A 286 46.03 -20.54 25.61
C PRO A 286 45.40 -21.62 24.73
N GLN A 287 44.05 -21.69 24.74
CA GLN A 287 43.34 -22.52 23.79
C GLN A 287 43.67 -22.00 22.39
N PRO A 288 44.04 -22.87 21.44
CA PRO A 288 44.29 -22.45 20.07
C PRO A 288 43.03 -21.77 19.56
N SER A 289 43.15 -20.47 19.24
CA SER A 289 42.08 -19.71 18.61
C SER A 289 41.58 -20.52 17.42
N PRO A 290 40.26 -20.78 17.31
CA PRO A 290 39.73 -21.48 16.15
C PRO A 290 40.22 -20.72 14.92
N VAL A 291 40.99 -21.40 14.08
CA VAL A 291 41.38 -20.90 12.77
C VAL A 291 40.08 -20.82 12.00
N ASN A 292 39.44 -19.65 12.04
CA ASN A 292 38.28 -19.35 11.23
C ASN A 292 38.78 -19.33 9.80
N ASP A 293 38.55 -20.42 9.08
CA ASP A 293 38.90 -20.56 7.68
C ASP A 293 38.22 -19.44 6.88
N ALA A 294 38.99 -18.46 6.41
CA ALA A 294 38.51 -17.35 5.59
C ALA A 294 37.75 -17.80 4.32
N SER A 295 37.92 -19.07 3.92
CA SER A 295 37.17 -19.70 2.83
C SER A 295 35.69 -19.91 3.15
N THR A 296 35.33 -20.23 4.40
CA THR A 296 33.94 -20.55 4.78
C THR A 296 33.06 -19.29 4.79
N GLU A 297 33.64 -18.14 5.11
CA GLU A 297 32.93 -16.85 5.12
C GLU A 297 32.60 -16.37 3.70
N VAL A 298 33.55 -16.52 2.78
CA VAL A 298 33.34 -16.21 1.36
C VAL A 298 32.23 -17.09 0.76
N ASP A 299 32.21 -18.37 1.11
CA ASP A 299 31.18 -19.30 0.63
C ASP A 299 29.79 -18.98 1.19
N ASN A 300 29.71 -18.56 2.46
CA ASN A 300 28.46 -18.11 3.06
C ASN A 300 27.89 -16.86 2.38
N ILE A 301 28.76 -15.89 2.04
CA ILE A 301 28.35 -14.69 1.31
C ILE A 301 27.86 -15.04 -0.09
N ASN A 302 28.61 -15.88 -0.83
CA ASN A 302 28.19 -16.33 -2.16
C ASN A 302 26.85 -17.06 -2.11
N LYS A 303 26.65 -17.92 -1.11
CA LYS A 303 25.40 -18.65 -0.89
C LYS A 303 24.26 -17.71 -0.54
N ALA A 304 24.50 -16.67 0.27
CA ALA A 304 23.49 -15.66 0.57
C ALA A 304 23.08 -14.90 -0.70
N ILE A 305 24.04 -14.45 -1.51
CA ILE A 305 23.79 -13.78 -2.79
C ILE A 305 23.02 -14.71 -3.73
N GLU A 306 23.41 -15.98 -3.83
CA GLU A 306 22.72 -16.98 -4.66
C GLU A 306 21.27 -17.21 -4.20
N ILE A 307 21.03 -17.39 -2.90
CA ILE A 307 19.68 -17.50 -2.33
C ILE A 307 18.86 -16.24 -2.65
N MET A 308 19.47 -15.04 -2.53
CA MET A 308 18.82 -13.78 -2.87
C MET A 308 18.48 -13.69 -4.38
N ILE A 309 19.32 -14.23 -5.26
CA ILE A 309 19.06 -14.29 -6.71
C ILE A 309 17.97 -15.32 -7.03
N ILE A 310 18.01 -16.51 -6.42
CA ILE A 310 17.01 -17.58 -6.63
C ILE A 310 15.63 -17.14 -6.16
N ALA A 311 15.53 -16.50 -4.99
CA ALA A 311 14.28 -15.96 -4.46
C ALA A 311 13.63 -14.92 -5.41
N ARG A 312 14.42 -14.31 -6.32
CA ARG A 312 13.95 -13.32 -7.30
C ARG A 312 13.47 -13.90 -8.61
N LYS A 313 13.80 -15.15 -8.98
CA LYS A 313 13.31 -15.75 -10.24
C LYS A 313 11.77 -15.83 -10.31
N GLY A 314 11.09 -15.77 -9.16
CA GLY A 314 9.62 -15.63 -9.09
C GLY A 314 9.08 -14.29 -9.60
N PHE A 315 9.92 -13.28 -9.84
CA PHE A 315 9.55 -11.94 -10.29
C PHE A 315 8.85 -11.92 -11.66
N VAL A 316 9.30 -12.74 -12.61
CA VAL A 316 8.60 -12.86 -13.90
C VAL A 316 7.18 -13.35 -13.66
N GLY A 317 6.97 -14.32 -12.76
CA GLY A 317 5.63 -14.72 -12.34
C GLY A 317 4.85 -13.62 -11.60
N GLY A 318 5.53 -12.87 -10.72
CA GLY A 318 4.92 -11.86 -9.85
C GLY A 318 4.50 -10.57 -10.57
N ILE A 319 5.22 -10.12 -11.60
CA ILE A 319 4.90 -8.89 -12.35
C ILE A 319 4.29 -9.18 -13.72
N LEU A 320 4.86 -10.10 -14.49
CA LEU A 320 4.43 -10.31 -15.88
C LEU A 320 2.98 -10.79 -15.92
N ILE A 321 2.59 -11.71 -15.03
CA ILE A 321 1.23 -12.25 -15.02
C ILE A 321 0.22 -11.14 -14.71
N PRO A 322 0.33 -10.35 -13.63
CA PRO A 322 -0.61 -9.25 -13.41
C PRO A 322 -0.61 -8.19 -14.52
N VAL A 323 0.56 -7.87 -15.10
CA VAL A 323 0.66 -6.92 -16.21
C VAL A 323 -0.09 -7.43 -17.45
N LEU A 324 0.10 -8.69 -17.84
CA LEU A 324 -0.59 -9.30 -18.98
C LEU A 324 -2.10 -9.40 -18.73
N LEU A 325 -2.50 -9.79 -17.52
CA LEU A 325 -3.90 -9.82 -17.12
C LEU A 325 -4.52 -8.42 -17.22
N MET A 326 -3.84 -7.38 -16.72
CA MET A 326 -4.33 -6.00 -16.81
C MET A 326 -4.37 -5.47 -18.25
N LEU A 327 -3.46 -5.90 -19.11
CA LEU A 327 -3.50 -5.58 -20.54
C LEU A 327 -4.72 -6.20 -21.21
N ALA A 328 -5.02 -7.47 -20.91
CA ALA A 328 -6.22 -8.14 -21.40
C ALA A 328 -7.51 -7.45 -20.92
N VAL A 329 -7.56 -7.06 -19.64
CA VAL A 329 -8.66 -6.29 -19.05
C VAL A 329 -8.84 -4.93 -19.73
N THR A 330 -7.72 -4.23 -19.95
CA THR A 330 -7.73 -2.93 -20.64
C THR A 330 -8.27 -3.10 -22.06
N ALA A 331 -7.78 -4.10 -22.80
CA ALA A 331 -8.24 -4.40 -24.15
C ALA A 331 -9.74 -4.75 -24.20
N ALA A 332 -10.22 -5.58 -23.28
CA ALA A 332 -11.64 -5.91 -23.17
C ALA A 332 -12.49 -4.66 -22.86
N THR A 333 -12.02 -3.79 -21.96
CA THR A 333 -12.72 -2.54 -21.61
C THR A 333 -12.77 -1.58 -22.81
N PHE A 334 -11.70 -1.47 -23.60
CA PHE A 334 -11.71 -0.69 -24.84
C PHE A 334 -12.64 -1.30 -25.89
N TYR A 335 -12.63 -2.62 -26.06
CA TYR A 335 -13.54 -3.30 -26.99
C TYR A 335 -15.00 -3.02 -26.63
N ASP A 336 -15.37 -3.10 -25.35
CA ASP A 336 -16.70 -2.72 -24.88
C ASP A 336 -16.97 -1.23 -25.13
N ALA A 337 -16.04 -0.33 -24.82
CA ALA A 337 -16.19 1.11 -25.06
C ALA A 337 -16.38 1.46 -26.55
N TYR A 338 -15.75 0.69 -27.44
CA TYR A 338 -15.89 0.86 -28.89
C TYR A 338 -17.18 0.30 -29.43
N SER A 339 -17.57 -0.89 -28.98
CA SER A 339 -18.77 -1.58 -29.43
C SER A 339 -20.05 -0.97 -28.86
N LYS A 340 -19.99 -0.35 -27.67
CA LYS A 340 -21.13 0.21 -26.94
C LYS A 340 -21.00 1.71 -26.69
N ARG A 341 -20.65 2.47 -27.74
CA ARG A 341 -20.52 3.94 -27.62
C ARG A 341 -21.85 4.57 -27.21
N GLY A 342 -21.79 5.51 -26.27
CA GLY A 342 -22.97 6.16 -25.70
C GLY A 342 -23.70 5.33 -24.65
N ASP A 343 -23.27 4.09 -24.37
CA ASP A 343 -23.75 3.34 -23.21
C ASP A 343 -23.18 3.94 -21.92
N LYS A 344 -24.09 4.33 -21.04
CA LYS A 344 -23.75 4.94 -19.76
C LYS A 344 -22.93 4.01 -18.88
N ASP A 345 -23.31 2.74 -18.79
CA ASP A 345 -22.64 1.81 -17.89
C ASP A 345 -21.24 1.46 -18.38
N THR A 346 -21.05 1.32 -19.70
CA THR A 346 -19.74 1.12 -20.32
C THR A 346 -18.80 2.31 -20.09
N GLY A 347 -19.25 3.54 -20.34
CA GLY A 347 -18.42 4.73 -20.09
C GLY A 347 -18.00 4.87 -18.62
N LEU A 348 -18.90 4.52 -17.70
CA LEU A 348 -18.59 4.57 -16.27
C LEU A 348 -17.71 3.40 -15.81
N ALA A 349 -17.87 2.19 -16.38
CA ALA A 349 -16.94 1.09 -16.14
C ALA A 349 -15.53 1.44 -16.62
N LEU A 350 -15.41 2.08 -17.79
CA LEU A 350 -14.15 2.62 -18.28
C LEU A 350 -13.55 3.66 -17.32
N ALA A 351 -14.38 4.56 -16.77
CA ALA A 351 -13.93 5.53 -15.77
C ALA A 351 -13.36 4.86 -14.50
N TYR A 352 -14.00 3.81 -13.98
CA TYR A 352 -13.46 3.05 -12.84
C TYR A 352 -12.15 2.33 -13.18
N CYS A 353 -12.06 1.74 -14.37
CA CYS A 353 -10.84 1.10 -14.84
C CYS A 353 -9.68 2.11 -14.92
N VAL A 354 -9.94 3.29 -15.49
CA VAL A 354 -8.99 4.41 -15.50
C VAL A 354 -8.66 4.88 -14.08
N TRP A 355 -9.64 4.95 -13.18
CA TRP A 355 -9.41 5.37 -11.80
C TRP A 355 -8.48 4.42 -11.05
N TYR A 356 -8.67 3.10 -11.16
CA TYR A 356 -7.81 2.12 -10.47
C TYR A 356 -6.43 1.94 -11.09
N SER A 357 -6.18 2.50 -12.28
CA SER A 357 -4.91 2.34 -13.00
C SER A 357 -3.67 2.77 -12.19
N TRP A 358 -3.80 3.66 -11.20
CA TRP A 358 -2.68 4.00 -10.31
C TRP A 358 -2.23 2.83 -9.42
N ILE A 359 -3.12 1.89 -9.09
CA ILE A 359 -2.79 0.66 -8.33
C ILE A 359 -1.85 -0.21 -9.16
N LEU A 360 -1.99 -0.22 -10.49
CA LEU A 360 -1.06 -0.93 -11.37
C LEU A 360 0.33 -0.28 -11.31
N VAL A 361 0.42 1.05 -11.37
CA VAL A 361 1.71 1.76 -11.19
C VAL A 361 2.33 1.41 -9.85
N LEU A 362 1.54 1.47 -8.77
CA LEU A 362 2.01 1.11 -7.43
C LEU A 362 2.48 -0.35 -7.35
N GLY A 363 1.73 -1.29 -7.92
CA GLY A 363 2.05 -2.71 -7.86
C GLY A 363 3.27 -3.07 -8.69
N VAL A 364 3.39 -2.53 -9.91
CA VAL A 364 4.56 -2.76 -10.77
C VAL A 364 5.79 -2.11 -10.17
N ALA A 365 5.71 -0.82 -9.81
CA ALA A 365 6.82 -0.12 -9.19
C ALA A 365 7.19 -0.84 -7.89
N GLY A 366 6.21 -1.07 -7.00
CA GLY A 366 6.23 -1.87 -5.77
C GLY A 366 7.07 -3.15 -5.84
N ASN A 367 6.89 -3.90 -6.91
CA ASN A 367 7.56 -5.18 -7.10
C ASN A 367 8.88 -5.05 -7.87
N CYS A 368 9.13 -3.94 -8.58
CA CYS A 368 10.35 -3.69 -9.36
C CYS A 368 11.58 -3.34 -8.51
N TYR A 369 11.46 -3.17 -7.19
CA TYR A 369 12.62 -2.89 -6.33
C TYR A 369 13.51 -4.11 -6.14
N ALA A 370 14.82 -3.87 -6.16
CA ALA A 370 15.85 -4.84 -5.83
C ALA A 370 15.84 -5.21 -4.34
N SER A 371 15.29 -4.35 -3.48
CA SER A 371 15.27 -4.41 -2.01
C SER A 371 14.18 -5.27 -1.37
N SER A 372 13.30 -5.93 -2.13
CA SER A 372 12.05 -6.53 -1.60
C SER A 372 12.21 -7.74 -0.68
N LEU A 373 13.44 -8.07 -0.27
CA LEU A 373 13.66 -9.11 0.73
C LEU A 373 13.16 -8.61 2.07
N ASN A 374 12.24 -9.37 2.66
CA ASN A 374 11.86 -9.19 4.05
C ASN A 374 13.16 -9.09 4.87
N ALA A 375 13.31 -8.02 5.66
CA ALA A 375 14.48 -7.79 6.50
C ALA A 375 14.78 -9.01 7.39
N GLU A 376 13.76 -9.81 7.72
CA GLU A 376 13.90 -11.07 8.44
C GLU A 376 14.54 -12.19 7.59
N VAL A 377 14.27 -12.27 6.29
CA VAL A 377 14.95 -13.21 5.39
C VAL A 377 16.40 -12.81 5.20
N ALA A 378 16.68 -11.51 5.03
CA ALA A 378 18.05 -10.99 5.04
C ALA A 378 18.74 -11.35 6.37
N LYS A 379 18.09 -11.07 7.50
CA LYS A 379 18.58 -11.40 8.85
C LYS A 379 18.72 -12.91 9.13
N ARG A 380 17.98 -13.79 8.44
CA ARG A 380 18.10 -15.24 8.56
C ARG A 380 19.16 -15.82 7.61
N ALA A 381 19.37 -15.19 6.46
CA ALA A 381 20.45 -15.55 5.54
C ALA A 381 21.81 -15.11 6.07
N SER A 382 21.86 -14.00 6.82
CA SER A 382 23.01 -13.57 7.61
C SER A 382 23.00 -14.31 8.95
N ASP A 383 23.84 -15.33 9.10
CA ASP A 383 23.75 -16.27 10.22
C ASP A 383 23.76 -15.62 11.62
N LYS A 384 23.10 -16.30 12.55
CA LYS A 384 22.54 -15.87 13.84
C LYS A 384 23.57 -15.49 14.93
N ARG A 385 24.86 -15.39 14.62
CA ARG A 385 25.93 -15.28 15.63
C ARG A 385 26.69 -13.96 15.68
N THR A 386 26.75 -13.16 14.62
CA THR A 386 27.64 -11.98 14.59
C THR A 386 26.95 -10.64 14.86
N TRP A 387 25.63 -10.58 14.73
CA TRP A 387 24.87 -9.33 14.86
C TRP A 387 24.58 -8.91 16.31
N ALA A 388 24.75 -9.82 17.27
CA ALA A 388 24.39 -9.59 18.67
C ALA A 388 25.58 -9.15 19.55
N GLU A 389 26.82 -9.15 19.02
CA GLU A 389 28.04 -8.98 19.84
C GLU A 389 28.97 -7.85 19.38
N LEU A 390 28.52 -6.95 18.50
CA LEU A 390 29.28 -5.73 18.24
C LEU A 390 29.14 -4.75 19.42
N PRO A 391 30.25 -4.12 19.88
CA PRO A 391 30.22 -3.15 20.97
C PRO A 391 29.25 -2.01 20.62
N ASN A 392 28.60 -1.46 21.64
CA ASN A 392 27.77 -0.26 21.58
C ASN A 392 28.60 0.97 21.15
N ASP A 393 29.15 0.99 19.94
CA ASP A 393 29.53 2.25 19.32
C ASP A 393 28.23 3.01 19.14
N HIS A 394 28.05 3.98 20.03
CA HIS A 394 26.94 4.89 20.11
C HIS A 394 26.84 5.62 18.76
N TRP A 395 26.17 5.01 17.79
CA TRP A 395 25.67 5.74 16.65
C TRP A 395 24.89 6.89 17.25
N ASN A 396 25.38 8.10 17.04
CA ASN A 396 24.84 9.27 17.70
C ASN A 396 23.54 9.60 16.96
N HIS A 397 22.49 8.80 17.16
CA HIS A 397 21.18 8.95 16.54
C HIS A 397 20.65 10.38 16.72
N ARG A 398 21.13 11.03 17.79
CA ARG A 398 20.99 12.46 18.05
C ARG A 398 21.53 13.34 16.93
N SER A 399 22.77 13.19 16.50
CA SER A 399 23.36 14.05 15.46
C SER A 399 22.64 13.90 14.13
N ALA A 400 22.21 12.68 13.77
CA ALA A 400 21.42 12.43 12.56
C ALA A 400 20.03 13.10 12.62
N ILE A 401 19.33 12.99 13.76
CA ILE A 401 18.02 13.64 13.96
C ILE A 401 18.17 15.18 13.96
N GLU A 402 19.21 15.70 14.59
CA GLU A 402 19.48 17.14 14.66
C GLU A 402 19.82 17.71 13.28
N GLY A 403 20.60 16.99 12.46
CA GLY A 403 20.83 17.32 11.06
C GLY A 403 19.55 17.31 10.23
N LEU A 404 18.73 16.26 10.36
CA LEU A 404 17.47 16.14 9.61
C LEU A 404 16.45 17.23 9.99
N LYS A 405 16.50 17.70 11.24
CA LYS A 405 15.63 18.78 11.73
C LYS A 405 15.93 20.12 11.06
N SER A 406 17.20 20.41 10.77
CA SER A 406 17.64 21.67 10.15
C SER A 406 17.77 21.59 8.62
N ASP A 407 17.83 20.37 8.07
CA ASP A 407 17.95 20.17 6.63
C ASP A 407 16.64 20.44 5.89
N TRP A 408 16.44 21.70 5.51
CA TRP A 408 15.31 22.12 4.69
C TRP A 408 15.29 21.45 3.31
N ARG A 409 16.45 21.06 2.76
CA ARG A 409 16.54 20.41 1.44
C ARG A 409 15.96 19.01 1.49
N PHE A 410 16.20 18.27 2.59
CA PHE A 410 15.54 16.99 2.83
C PHE A 410 14.02 17.14 2.82
N TRP A 411 13.47 18.07 3.59
CA TRP A 411 12.02 18.28 3.66
C TRP A 411 11.43 18.73 2.33
N PHE A 412 12.12 19.60 1.59
CA PHE A 412 11.71 20.01 0.25
C PHE A 412 11.66 18.81 -0.72
N ARG A 413 12.68 17.94 -0.70
CA ARG A 413 12.69 16.70 -1.49
C ARG A 413 11.59 15.73 -1.06
N PHE A 414 11.34 15.61 0.23
CA PHE A 414 10.26 14.75 0.75
C PHE A 414 8.88 15.27 0.31
N CYS A 415 8.64 16.58 0.41
CA CYS A 415 7.43 17.22 -0.13
C CYS A 415 7.30 17.02 -1.64
N GLY A 416 8.39 17.23 -2.40
CA GLY A 416 8.41 17.04 -3.85
C GLY A 416 8.10 15.59 -4.23
N GLY A 417 8.66 14.63 -3.50
CA GLY A 417 8.37 13.21 -3.66
C GLY A 417 6.91 12.86 -3.42
N GLN A 418 6.33 13.35 -2.33
CA GLN A 418 4.91 13.21 -2.01
C GLN A 418 4.01 13.82 -3.09
N PHE A 419 4.41 14.99 -3.62
CA PHE A 419 3.69 15.64 -4.71
C PHE A 419 3.76 14.81 -6.00
N ILE A 420 4.91 14.24 -6.36
CA ILE A 420 5.04 13.35 -7.52
C ILE A 420 4.16 12.11 -7.36
N GLY A 421 4.19 11.48 -6.18
CA GLY A 421 3.31 10.34 -5.86
C GLY A 421 1.83 10.72 -5.99
N PHE A 422 1.45 11.88 -5.48
CA PHE A 422 0.10 12.42 -5.62
C PHE A 422 -0.29 12.68 -7.08
N CYS A 423 0.61 13.23 -7.91
CA CYS A 423 0.33 13.50 -9.32
C CYS A 423 -0.08 12.24 -10.09
N CYS A 424 0.51 11.08 -9.79
CA CYS A 424 0.09 9.81 -10.37
C CYS A 424 -1.39 9.48 -10.05
N ILE A 425 -1.81 9.68 -8.79
CA ILE A 425 -3.18 9.43 -8.33
C ILE A 425 -4.15 10.47 -8.92
N ALA A 426 -3.75 11.74 -8.88
CA ALA A 426 -4.53 12.86 -9.34
C ALA A 426 -4.79 12.78 -10.85
N PHE A 427 -3.79 12.38 -11.64
CA PHE A 427 -3.92 12.21 -13.08
C PHE A 427 -4.96 11.13 -13.44
N SER A 428 -4.81 9.91 -12.93
CA SER A 428 -5.77 8.81 -13.19
C SER A 428 -7.18 9.18 -12.72
N SER A 429 -7.30 9.84 -11.56
CA SER A 429 -8.59 10.24 -11.02
C SER A 429 -9.23 11.42 -11.76
N ALA A 430 -8.43 12.38 -12.26
CA ALA A 430 -8.91 13.48 -13.08
C ALA A 430 -9.43 12.97 -14.43
N CYS A 431 -8.71 12.04 -15.06
CA CYS A 431 -9.17 11.35 -16.27
C CYS A 431 -10.48 10.58 -16.01
N ALA A 432 -10.55 9.80 -14.93
CA ALA A 432 -11.79 9.11 -14.54
C ALA A 432 -12.95 10.08 -14.27
N THR A 433 -12.66 11.21 -13.60
CA THR A 433 -13.63 12.28 -13.35
C THR A 433 -14.14 12.88 -14.66
N ALA A 434 -13.26 13.15 -15.63
CA ALA A 434 -13.65 13.68 -16.93
C ALA A 434 -14.53 12.71 -17.72
N ILE A 435 -14.21 11.42 -17.72
CA ILE A 435 -15.04 10.38 -18.35
C ILE A 435 -16.41 10.32 -17.64
N ALA A 436 -16.43 10.22 -16.31
CA ALA A 436 -17.68 10.13 -15.56
C ALA A 436 -18.52 11.41 -15.64
N TRP A 437 -17.88 12.59 -15.70
CA TRP A 437 -18.54 13.88 -15.90
C TRP A 437 -19.21 13.98 -17.26
N THR A 438 -18.63 13.35 -18.28
CA THR A 438 -19.16 13.33 -19.66
C THR A 438 -20.03 12.11 -19.94
N THR A 439 -20.38 11.30 -18.94
CA THR A 439 -21.17 10.06 -19.10
C THR A 439 -22.48 10.09 -18.29
N PRO A 440 -23.67 9.99 -18.91
CA PRO A 440 -24.02 10.24 -20.31
C PRO A 440 -24.35 11.72 -20.56
N THR A 441 -24.73 12.45 -19.51
CA THR A 441 -24.96 13.89 -19.49
C THR A 441 -23.81 14.58 -18.80
N VAL A 442 -23.45 15.75 -19.31
CA VAL A 442 -22.41 16.59 -18.73
C VAL A 442 -22.87 17.03 -17.32
N GLY A 443 -22.12 16.66 -16.27
CA GLY A 443 -22.43 17.07 -14.91
C GLY A 443 -21.73 16.31 -13.77
N LEU A 444 -21.89 16.83 -12.55
CA LEU A 444 -21.34 16.24 -11.34
C LEU A 444 -22.30 15.18 -10.76
N GLY A 445 -22.10 13.91 -11.09
CA GLY A 445 -22.80 12.80 -10.46
C GLY A 445 -22.09 12.26 -9.21
N CYS A 446 -22.71 11.29 -8.53
CA CYS A 446 -22.12 10.56 -7.40
C CYS A 446 -20.76 9.92 -7.74
N ARG A 447 -20.61 9.41 -8.96
CA ARG A 447 -19.38 8.71 -9.40
C ARG A 447 -18.21 9.68 -9.57
N SER A 448 -18.40 10.76 -10.35
CA SER A 448 -17.38 11.79 -10.50
C SER A 448 -17.08 12.50 -9.19
N PHE A 449 -18.09 12.77 -8.36
CA PHE A 449 -17.89 13.29 -7.00
C PHE A 449 -17.04 12.37 -6.12
N ASN A 450 -17.29 11.05 -6.16
CA ASN A 450 -16.49 10.07 -5.40
C ASN A 450 -15.01 10.10 -5.79
N PHE A 451 -14.70 10.22 -7.09
CA PHE A 451 -13.32 10.34 -7.57
C PHE A 451 -12.67 11.64 -7.10
N ILE A 452 -13.37 12.77 -7.19
CA ILE A 452 -12.89 14.08 -6.70
C ILE A 452 -12.64 14.01 -5.19
N LEU A 453 -13.57 13.46 -4.42
CA LEU A 453 -13.47 13.34 -2.98
C LEU A 453 -12.24 12.51 -2.57
N TYR A 454 -11.98 11.41 -3.28
CA TYR A 454 -10.79 10.58 -3.06
C TYR A 454 -9.49 11.33 -3.36
N VAL A 455 -9.42 12.11 -4.45
CA VAL A 455 -8.22 12.92 -4.77
C VAL A 455 -7.97 13.98 -3.72
N VAL A 456 -9.01 14.71 -3.30
CA VAL A 456 -8.91 15.76 -2.29
C VAL A 456 -8.41 15.19 -0.97
N PHE A 457 -9.00 14.08 -0.49
CA PHE A 457 -8.52 13.45 0.73
C PHE A 457 -7.12 12.87 0.59
N SER A 458 -6.76 12.31 -0.56
CA SER A 458 -5.39 11.85 -0.83
C SER A 458 -4.38 12.98 -0.75
N PHE A 459 -4.69 14.16 -1.31
CA PHE A 459 -3.83 15.35 -1.21
C PHE A 459 -3.64 15.82 0.22
N VAL A 460 -4.75 15.99 0.97
CA VAL A 460 -4.70 16.44 2.37
C VAL A 460 -3.94 15.42 3.23
N THR A 461 -4.13 14.12 2.98
CA THR A 461 -3.42 13.05 3.69
C THR A 461 -1.93 13.09 3.43
N ALA A 462 -1.49 13.31 2.18
CA ALA A 462 -0.08 13.47 1.84
C ALA A 462 0.56 14.68 2.56
N CYS A 463 -0.13 15.83 2.59
CA CYS A 463 0.33 17.00 3.35
C CYS A 463 0.42 16.71 4.86
N MET A 464 -0.59 16.03 5.41
CA MET A 464 -0.61 15.64 6.82
C MET A 464 0.50 14.64 7.17
N HIS A 465 0.86 13.74 6.25
CA HIS A 465 1.98 12.82 6.44
C HIS A 465 3.30 13.57 6.56
N VAL A 466 3.57 14.53 5.67
CA VAL A 466 4.75 15.42 5.77
C VAL A 466 4.81 16.12 7.12
N LEU A 467 3.68 16.71 7.55
CA LEU A 467 3.60 17.38 8.85
C LEU A 467 3.87 16.42 10.02
N CYS A 468 3.28 15.22 9.99
CA CYS A 468 3.48 14.21 11.02
C CYS A 468 4.95 13.77 11.10
N SER A 469 5.59 13.53 9.96
CA SER A 469 7.01 13.16 9.88
C SER A 469 7.90 14.27 10.43
N TRP A 470 7.61 15.52 10.08
CA TRP A 470 8.37 16.67 10.59
C TRP A 470 8.20 16.88 12.10
N LEU A 471 6.97 16.77 12.60
CA LEU A 471 6.69 16.83 14.05
C LEU A 471 7.34 15.66 14.79
N LEU A 472 7.37 14.45 14.20
CA LEU A 472 8.03 13.28 14.78
C LEU A 472 9.53 13.54 14.97
N VAL A 473 10.22 14.00 13.93
CA VAL A 473 11.66 14.30 13.98
C VAL A 473 11.94 15.36 15.05
N ARG A 474 11.15 16.44 15.09
CA ARG A 474 11.28 17.48 16.13
C ARG A 474 10.99 16.96 17.54
N SER A 475 10.00 16.09 17.68
CA SER A 475 9.62 15.50 18.96
C SER A 475 10.73 14.60 19.53
N LYS A 476 11.39 13.81 18.68
CA LYS A 476 12.53 12.97 19.05
C LYS A 476 13.75 13.80 19.40
N ALA A 477 14.04 14.85 18.62
CA ALA A 477 15.14 15.78 18.90
C ALA A 477 15.00 16.44 20.28
N ARG A 478 13.76 16.80 20.70
CA ARG A 478 13.49 17.36 22.04
C ARG A 478 13.65 16.33 23.16
N GLN A 479 13.19 15.09 22.94
CA GLN A 479 13.24 14.03 23.96
C GLN A 479 14.66 13.58 24.31
N GLN A 480 15.64 13.84 23.45
CA GLN A 480 17.04 13.51 23.71
C GLN A 480 17.75 14.52 24.62
N SER A 481 17.10 15.65 24.97
CA SER A 481 17.66 16.59 25.95
C SER A 481 17.44 16.05 27.37
N PRO A 482 18.52 15.83 28.16
CA PRO A 482 18.42 15.24 29.50
C PRO A 482 17.59 16.09 30.48
N ASP A 483 17.48 17.40 30.23
CA ASP A 483 16.83 18.35 31.14
C ASP A 483 15.32 18.51 30.89
N VAL A 484 14.78 17.93 29.81
CA VAL A 484 13.37 18.11 29.46
C VAL A 484 12.54 16.98 30.08
N PRO A 485 11.60 17.27 31.00
CA PRO A 485 10.71 16.25 31.54
C PRO A 485 9.99 15.56 30.38
N LYS A 486 9.78 14.25 30.51
CA LYS A 486 9.16 13.37 29.50
C LYS A 486 7.68 13.69 29.31
N ASN A 487 7.37 14.91 28.91
CA ASN A 487 6.02 15.35 28.61
C ASN A 487 5.62 14.77 27.25
N ARG A 488 4.37 14.32 27.16
CA ARG A 488 3.83 13.82 25.90
C ARG A 488 3.81 14.97 24.90
N ASN A 489 4.38 14.75 23.72
CA ASN A 489 4.28 15.70 22.61
C ASN A 489 2.85 15.70 22.05
N ILE A 490 1.93 16.37 22.75
CA ILE A 490 0.51 16.54 22.38
C ILE A 490 0.33 16.93 20.90
N PRO A 491 1.06 17.91 20.32
CA PRO A 491 0.85 18.29 18.92
C PRO A 491 1.12 17.14 17.94
N PHE A 492 2.16 16.34 18.18
CA PHE A 492 2.45 15.17 17.35
C PHE A 492 1.35 14.11 17.47
N LEU A 493 0.86 13.87 18.69
CA LEU A 493 -0.22 12.90 18.93
C LEU A 493 -1.53 13.31 18.22
N VAL A 494 -1.89 14.59 18.30
CA VAL A 494 -3.07 15.14 17.62
C VAL A 494 -2.92 15.05 16.10
N ALA A 495 -1.80 15.50 15.54
CA ALA A 495 -1.53 15.41 14.10
C ALA A 495 -1.58 13.96 13.60
N ARG A 496 -0.98 13.03 14.34
CA ARG A 496 -1.02 11.59 14.03
C ARG A 496 -2.44 11.03 14.08
N CYS A 497 -3.26 11.44 15.05
CA CYS A 497 -4.66 11.03 15.13
C CYS A 497 -5.48 11.53 13.94
N ILE A 498 -5.32 12.80 13.57
CA ILE A 498 -5.95 13.40 12.39
C ILE A 498 -5.51 12.69 11.11
N TYR A 499 -4.20 12.43 10.95
CA TYR A 499 -3.66 11.68 9.81
C TYR A 499 -4.32 10.31 9.68
N TRP A 500 -4.34 9.50 10.74
CA TRP A 500 -4.94 8.16 10.68
C TRP A 500 -6.46 8.19 10.45
N LEU A 501 -7.16 9.22 10.94
CA LEU A 501 -8.57 9.44 10.64
C LEU A 501 -8.76 9.73 9.14
N LEU A 502 -7.94 10.59 8.55
CA LEU A 502 -7.99 10.92 7.12
C LEU A 502 -7.67 9.70 6.25
N VAL A 503 -6.64 8.93 6.59
CA VAL A 503 -6.30 7.65 5.94
C VAL A 503 -7.50 6.70 5.97
N PHE A 504 -8.14 6.55 7.13
CA PHE A 504 -9.32 5.70 7.28
C PHE A 504 -10.48 6.19 6.41
N VAL A 505 -10.84 7.47 6.48
CA VAL A 505 -11.93 8.05 5.69
C VAL A 505 -11.65 7.91 4.19
N ASN A 506 -10.44 8.21 3.74
CA ASN A 506 -10.07 8.11 2.33
C ASN A 506 -10.14 6.65 1.83
N SER A 507 -9.69 5.69 2.64
CA SER A 507 -9.82 4.27 2.34
C SER A 507 -11.29 3.82 2.27
N LEU A 508 -12.18 4.41 3.08
CA LEU A 508 -13.62 4.16 3.00
C LEU A 508 -14.23 4.75 1.73
N VAL A 509 -13.77 5.91 1.26
CA VAL A 509 -14.28 6.52 0.01
C VAL A 509 -14.06 5.58 -1.18
N ILE A 510 -12.87 4.97 -1.30
CA ILE A 510 -12.61 4.01 -2.39
C ILE A 510 -13.40 2.71 -2.20
N VAL A 511 -13.44 2.13 -0.99
CA VAL A 511 -14.16 0.87 -0.74
C VAL A 511 -15.68 1.03 -0.88
N LEU A 512 -16.27 2.03 -0.22
CA LEU A 512 -17.71 2.30 -0.30
C LEU A 512 -18.11 2.79 -1.69
N GLY A 513 -17.29 3.61 -2.34
CA GLY A 513 -17.52 4.02 -3.73
C GLY A 513 -17.55 2.82 -4.70
N THR A 514 -16.68 1.83 -4.48
CA THR A 514 -16.72 0.55 -5.23
C THR A 514 -17.99 -0.22 -4.93
N LEU A 515 -18.34 -0.36 -3.65
CA LEU A 515 -19.52 -1.09 -3.22
C LEU A 515 -20.79 -0.46 -3.78
N PHE A 516 -20.93 0.86 -3.71
CA PHE A 516 -22.07 1.60 -4.25
C PHE A 516 -22.17 1.51 -5.77
N HIS A 517 -21.03 1.42 -6.47
CA HIS A 517 -21.02 1.10 -7.89
C HIS A 517 -21.54 -0.32 -8.16
N LEU A 518 -21.03 -1.32 -7.46
CA LEU A 518 -21.42 -2.72 -7.62
C LEU A 518 -22.89 -2.96 -7.28
N VAL A 519 -23.37 -2.41 -6.16
CA VAL A 519 -24.78 -2.53 -5.72
C VAL A 519 -25.72 -1.79 -6.67
N GLY A 520 -25.22 -0.80 -7.41
CA GLY A 520 -26.03 0.01 -8.33
C GLY A 520 -26.65 1.24 -7.69
N VAL A 521 -26.23 1.62 -6.48
CA VAL A 521 -26.68 2.85 -5.80
C VAL A 521 -26.44 4.07 -6.69
N PHE A 522 -25.31 4.09 -7.39
CA PHE A 522 -24.95 5.14 -8.35
C PHE A 522 -25.73 5.11 -9.68
N ARG A 523 -26.75 4.25 -9.84
CA ARG A 523 -27.66 4.26 -10.99
C ARG A 523 -28.98 5.00 -10.71
N THR A 524 -29.21 5.42 -9.47
CA THR A 524 -30.41 6.19 -9.09
C THR A 524 -30.39 7.58 -9.71
N CYS A 525 -31.56 8.14 -10.05
CA CYS A 525 -31.67 9.53 -10.55
C CYS A 525 -31.05 10.55 -9.59
N TRP A 526 -31.13 10.29 -8.28
CA TRP A 526 -30.51 11.12 -7.24
C TRP A 526 -28.99 11.21 -7.38
N CYS A 527 -28.36 10.13 -7.85
CA CYS A 527 -26.92 10.06 -8.02
C CYS A 527 -26.42 10.54 -9.39
N GLU A 528 -27.30 10.84 -10.34
CA GLU A 528 -26.88 11.38 -11.64
C GLU A 528 -26.37 12.82 -11.52
N ARG A 529 -26.95 13.62 -10.62
CA ARG A 529 -26.50 15.00 -10.36
C ARG A 529 -26.57 15.35 -8.87
N LEU A 530 -25.41 15.29 -8.22
CA LEU A 530 -25.22 15.78 -6.85
C LEU A 530 -25.27 17.31 -6.86
N THR A 531 -26.01 17.92 -5.93
CA THR A 531 -26.09 19.38 -5.65
C THR A 531 -26.93 20.26 -6.57
N TRP A 532 -27.94 19.71 -7.25
CA TRP A 532 -28.73 20.49 -8.21
C TRP A 532 -30.16 20.77 -7.72
N SER A 533 -30.72 21.90 -8.17
CA SER A 533 -32.11 22.28 -7.91
C SER A 533 -33.10 21.33 -8.58
N ASP A 534 -34.31 21.27 -8.06
CA ASP A 534 -35.40 20.46 -8.62
C ASP A 534 -35.73 20.78 -10.10
N SER A 535 -35.33 21.96 -10.59
CA SER A 535 -35.48 22.41 -11.99
C SER A 535 -34.47 21.77 -12.97
N THR A 536 -33.55 20.95 -12.49
CA THR A 536 -32.44 20.44 -13.28
C THR A 536 -32.84 19.34 -14.23
N LEU A 537 -32.50 19.50 -15.51
CA LEU A 537 -32.80 18.50 -16.54
C LEU A 537 -31.87 17.29 -16.43
N ILE A 538 -32.46 16.09 -16.32
CA ILE A 538 -31.81 14.79 -16.40
C ILE A 538 -32.20 14.10 -17.71
N GLU A 539 -31.24 13.41 -18.32
CA GLU A 539 -31.47 12.60 -19.53
C GLU A 539 -31.88 11.19 -19.08
N LEU A 540 -33.08 10.78 -19.47
CA LEU A 540 -33.63 9.47 -19.13
C LEU A 540 -33.28 8.40 -20.17
N ASN A 541 -32.87 8.80 -21.37
CA ASN A 541 -32.57 7.86 -22.44
C ASN A 541 -31.09 7.45 -22.47
N SER A 542 -30.84 6.24 -22.95
CA SER A 542 -29.49 5.72 -23.24
C SER A 542 -29.18 5.86 -24.73
N LYS A 543 -27.90 6.00 -25.11
CA LYS A 543 -27.45 6.05 -26.51
C LYS A 543 -28.07 7.20 -27.33
N THR A 544 -28.08 8.41 -26.77
CA THR A 544 -28.43 9.63 -27.52
C THR A 544 -27.31 10.04 -28.47
N PRO A 545 -27.57 10.83 -29.54
CA PRO A 545 -26.53 11.35 -30.42
C PRO A 545 -25.41 12.08 -29.67
N GLN A 546 -25.79 12.86 -28.64
CA GLN A 546 -24.85 13.57 -27.79
C GLN A 546 -23.99 12.62 -26.95
N ALA A 547 -24.57 11.55 -26.40
CA ALA A 547 -23.81 10.56 -25.63
C ALA A 547 -22.79 9.82 -26.50
N VAL A 548 -23.16 9.50 -27.75
CA VAL A 548 -22.25 8.85 -28.72
C VAL A 548 -21.11 9.79 -29.14
N ASP A 549 -21.41 11.07 -29.43
CA ASP A 549 -20.39 12.08 -29.77
C ASP A 549 -19.44 12.34 -28.59
N ASN A 550 -19.98 12.49 -27.37
CA ASN A 550 -19.17 12.63 -26.15
C ASN A 550 -18.28 11.41 -25.90
N ALA A 551 -18.80 10.19 -26.14
CA ALA A 551 -18.02 8.97 -26.00
C ALA A 551 -16.83 8.92 -26.96
N GLY A 552 -17.06 9.32 -28.22
CA GLY A 552 -16.00 9.41 -29.23
C GLY A 552 -14.94 10.46 -28.88
N ARG A 553 -15.37 11.66 -28.49
CA ARG A 553 -14.46 12.79 -28.24
C ARG A 553 -13.70 12.65 -26.92
N TYR A 554 -14.40 12.33 -25.84
CA TYR A 554 -13.87 12.43 -24.49
C TYR A 554 -13.53 11.08 -23.87
N TRP A 555 -14.40 10.06 -23.95
CA TRP A 555 -14.17 8.81 -23.21
C TRP A 555 -12.95 8.07 -23.73
N LEU A 556 -12.93 7.79 -25.04
CA LEU A 556 -11.86 7.02 -25.67
C LEU A 556 -10.54 7.79 -25.62
N SER A 557 -10.53 9.06 -26.02
CA SER A 557 -9.32 9.89 -26.01
C SER A 557 -8.71 10.01 -24.61
N THR A 558 -9.54 10.26 -23.59
CA THR A 558 -9.08 10.40 -22.20
C THR A 558 -8.56 9.06 -21.66
N ALA A 559 -9.24 7.95 -21.97
CA ALA A 559 -8.78 6.62 -21.57
C ALA A 559 -7.46 6.26 -22.24
N TYR A 560 -7.27 6.56 -23.54
CA TYR A 560 -6.00 6.32 -24.24
C TYR A 560 -4.84 7.07 -23.60
N ILE A 561 -5.04 8.35 -23.29
CA ILE A 561 -4.03 9.17 -22.63
C ILE A 561 -3.73 8.60 -21.23
N ALA A 562 -4.77 8.26 -20.46
CA ALA A 562 -4.61 7.75 -19.11
C ALA A 562 -3.84 6.42 -19.08
N PHE A 563 -4.29 5.42 -19.85
CA PHE A 563 -3.61 4.13 -19.93
C PHE A 563 -2.23 4.26 -20.57
N GLY A 564 -2.05 5.10 -21.60
CA GLY A 564 -0.75 5.32 -22.22
C GLY A 564 0.31 5.79 -21.22
N VAL A 565 -0.03 6.76 -20.36
CA VAL A 565 0.87 7.25 -19.31
C VAL A 565 1.14 6.17 -18.25
N VAL A 566 0.11 5.44 -17.81
CA VAL A 566 0.26 4.35 -16.83
C VAL A 566 1.15 3.23 -17.36
N TRP A 567 0.93 2.81 -18.60
CA TRP A 567 1.74 1.79 -19.26
C TRP A 567 3.18 2.26 -19.46
N LEU A 568 3.40 3.51 -19.84
CA LEU A 568 4.74 4.08 -19.96
C LEU A 568 5.48 4.07 -18.61
N ALA A 569 4.80 4.44 -17.52
CA ALA A 569 5.36 4.39 -16.18
C ALA A 569 5.72 2.94 -15.77
N CYS A 570 4.84 1.98 -16.05
CA CYS A 570 5.09 0.55 -15.78
C CYS A 570 6.26 0.02 -16.62
N LEU A 571 6.31 0.32 -17.92
CA LEU A 571 7.40 -0.07 -18.81
C LEU A 571 8.74 0.53 -18.36
N THR A 572 8.73 1.78 -17.90
CA THR A 572 9.92 2.42 -17.36
C THR A 572 10.41 1.71 -16.10
N ALA A 573 9.52 1.37 -15.16
CA ALA A 573 9.87 0.60 -13.97
C ALA A 573 10.41 -0.80 -14.32
N ILE A 574 9.80 -1.49 -15.28
CA ILE A 574 10.26 -2.81 -15.76
C ILE A 574 11.62 -2.69 -16.46
N ALA A 575 11.82 -1.68 -17.30
CA ALA A 575 13.08 -1.44 -18.01
C ALA A 575 14.22 -1.13 -17.04
N PHE A 576 13.97 -0.27 -16.04
CA PHE A 576 14.92 -0.03 -14.96
C PHE A 576 15.30 -1.34 -14.29
N ARG A 577 14.31 -2.16 -13.89
CA ARG A 577 14.55 -3.45 -13.27
C ARG A 577 15.33 -4.42 -14.17
N GLY A 578 14.99 -4.51 -15.46
CA GLY A 578 15.73 -5.31 -16.43
C GLY A 578 17.21 -4.90 -16.52
N PHE A 579 17.47 -3.60 -16.51
CA PHE A 579 18.83 -3.06 -16.45
C PHE A 579 19.57 -3.45 -15.16
N ILE A 580 18.88 -3.42 -14.00
CA ILE A 580 19.45 -3.91 -12.72
C ILE A 580 19.87 -5.37 -12.84
N VAL A 581 18.96 -6.22 -13.31
CA VAL A 581 19.18 -7.67 -13.40
C VAL A 581 20.32 -7.99 -14.36
N GLN A 582 20.33 -7.37 -15.54
CA GLN A 582 21.43 -7.55 -16.50
C GLN A 582 22.79 -7.18 -15.90
N LYS A 583 22.85 -6.07 -15.14
CA LYS A 583 24.08 -5.67 -14.44
C LYS A 583 24.51 -6.68 -13.37
N MET A 584 23.56 -7.29 -12.67
CA MET A 584 23.83 -8.34 -11.69
C MET A 584 24.38 -9.61 -12.36
N ASP A 585 23.76 -10.04 -13.46
CA ASP A 585 24.15 -11.26 -14.17
C ASP A 585 25.56 -11.12 -14.75
N ASN A 586 25.86 -9.98 -15.40
CA ASN A 586 27.21 -9.68 -15.89
C ASN A 586 28.26 -9.70 -14.78
N TRP A 587 27.89 -9.25 -13.57
CA TRP A 587 28.80 -9.31 -12.42
C TRP A 587 29.00 -10.75 -11.92
N ALA A 588 27.93 -11.55 -11.86
CA ALA A 588 28.01 -12.95 -11.44
C ALA A 588 28.88 -13.78 -12.41
N GLU A 589 28.77 -13.52 -13.71
CA GLU A 589 29.63 -14.14 -14.73
C GLU A 589 31.09 -13.74 -14.56
N ALA A 590 31.37 -12.44 -14.41
CA ALA A 590 32.72 -11.95 -14.13
C ALA A 590 33.31 -12.57 -12.85
N ALA A 591 32.50 -12.69 -11.79
CA ALA A 591 32.90 -13.32 -10.53
C ALA A 591 33.25 -14.81 -10.69
N SER A 592 32.57 -15.51 -11.59
CA SER A 592 32.81 -16.94 -11.85
C SER A 592 34.09 -17.19 -12.64
N GLY A 593 34.46 -16.29 -13.56
CA GLY A 593 35.69 -16.40 -14.36
C GLY A 593 36.99 -16.16 -13.58
N TYR A 594 36.90 -15.64 -12.35
CA TYR A 594 38.05 -15.47 -11.44
C TYR A 594 38.31 -16.68 -10.53
N ARG A 595 37.42 -17.69 -10.51
CA ARG A 595 37.69 -18.99 -9.87
C ARG A 595 38.44 -19.89 -10.83
#